data_AF-A0A9D7C6R7-F1
#
_entry.id   AF-A0A9D7C6R7-F1
#
_cell.length_a   1.000
_cell.length_b   1.000
_cell.length_c   1.000
_cell.angle_alpha   90.00
_cell.angle_beta   90.00
_cell.angle_gamma   90.00
#
_symmetry.space_group_name_H-M   'P 1'
#
loop_
_entity.id
_entity.type
_entity.pdbx_description
1 polymer ?
#
loop_
_entity_poly.entity_id
_entity_poly.type
_entity_poly.pdbx_seq_one_letter_code
_entity_poly.pdbx_strand_id
1 'polypeptide(L)' 'METPTKFTNLQQELLKLYSKNVSDDDLIAIKDLLGKYFAQKTIESANSVWRKNHWGEQEDQQFLNEHMRTPYKKPKV' A
#
# COMPACT_ATOMS: atom_id res chain seq x y z
N MET A 1 -12.13 -14.34 -32.08
CA MET A 1 -11.30 -13.54 -31.16
C MET A 1 -11.95 -12.18 -31.09
N GLU A 2 -12.50 -11.76 -29.94
CA GLU A 2 -13.17 -10.47 -29.80
C GLU A 2 -12.93 -9.92 -28.38
N THR A 3 -12.20 -8.80 -28.28
CA THR A 3 -11.98 -7.97 -27.08
C THR A 3 -13.07 -6.89 -26.96
N PRO A 4 -13.52 -6.50 -25.76
CA PRO A 4 -12.87 -5.38 -25.08
C PRO A 4 -12.76 -5.58 -23.56
N THR A 5 -11.52 -5.66 -23.08
CA THR A 5 -11.18 -5.39 -21.68
C THR A 5 -11.57 -3.96 -21.34
N LYS A 6 -12.77 -3.76 -20.79
CA LYS A 6 -13.19 -2.44 -20.28
C LYS A 6 -12.25 -2.03 -19.16
N PHE A 7 -11.61 -0.87 -19.32
CA PHE A 7 -10.83 -0.25 -18.26
C PHE A 7 -11.66 -0.10 -16.98
N THR A 8 -11.02 -0.25 -15.82
CA THR A 8 -11.66 0.03 -14.52
C THR A 8 -12.10 1.49 -14.46
N ASN A 9 -13.03 1.80 -13.57
CA ASN A 9 -13.47 3.18 -13.32
C ASN A 9 -12.28 4.13 -13.05
N LEU A 10 -11.30 3.71 -12.24
CA LEU A 10 -10.10 4.49 -11.96
C LEU A 10 -9.25 4.70 -13.22
N GLN A 11 -9.04 3.65 -14.02
CA GLN A 11 -8.30 3.75 -15.27
C GLN A 11 -8.99 4.71 -16.26
N GLN A 12 -10.32 4.68 -16.35
CA GLN A 12 -11.09 5.59 -17.20
C GLN A 12 -10.96 7.06 -16.76
N GLU A 13 -11.01 7.34 -15.45
CA GLU A 13 -10.82 8.70 -14.93
C GLU A 13 -9.39 9.21 -15.14
N LEU A 14 -8.38 8.35 -14.95
CA LEU A 14 -6.99 8.70 -15.25
C LEU A 14 -6.80 9.01 -16.74
N LEU A 15 -7.41 8.24 -17.64
CA LEU A 15 -7.36 8.52 -19.08
C LEU A 15 -8.02 9.87 -19.45
N LYS A 16 -9.16 10.22 -18.82
CA LYS A 16 -9.80 11.55 -18.99
C LYS A 16 -8.95 12.69 -18.41
N LEU A 17 -8.15 12.42 -17.39
CA LEU A 17 -7.23 13.40 -16.81
C LEU A 17 -6.03 13.61 -17.75
N TYR A 18 -5.43 12.53 -18.26
CA TYR A 18 -4.26 12.58 -19.14
C TYR A 18 -4.56 13.20 -20.51
N SER A 19 -5.80 13.12 -20.99
CA SER A 19 -6.20 13.78 -22.24
C SER A 19 -6.09 15.32 -22.21
N LYS A 20 -5.81 15.91 -21.04
CA LYS A 20 -5.62 17.35 -20.84
C LYS A 20 -4.16 17.82 -20.97
N ASN A 21 -3.25 17.00 -21.49
CA ASN A 21 -1.80 17.31 -21.58
C ASN A 21 -1.21 17.69 -20.21
N VAL A 22 -1.40 16.82 -19.23
CA VAL A 22 -0.80 16.94 -17.90
C VAL A 22 0.72 16.86 -18.01
N SER A 23 1.44 17.73 -17.29
CA SER A 23 2.90 17.70 -17.27
C SER A 23 3.44 16.45 -16.56
N ASP A 24 4.68 16.04 -16.86
CA ASP A 24 5.30 14.90 -16.17
C ASP A 24 5.44 15.15 -14.66
N ASP A 25 5.67 16.40 -14.24
CA ASP A 25 5.73 16.79 -12.83
C ASP A 25 4.39 16.58 -12.12
N ASP A 26 3.29 16.97 -12.78
CA ASP A 26 1.94 16.74 -12.25
C ASP A 26 1.60 15.24 -12.21
N LEU A 27 2.07 14.45 -13.18
CA LEU A 27 1.91 12.99 -13.15
C LEU A 27 2.61 12.36 -11.94
N ILE A 28 3.81 12.82 -11.61
CA ILE A 28 4.54 12.40 -10.42
C ILE A 28 3.77 12.81 -9.16
N ALA A 29 3.26 14.04 -9.11
CA ALA A 29 2.48 14.53 -7.97
C ALA A 29 1.19 13.71 -7.76
N ILE A 30 0.49 13.35 -8.83
CA ILE A 30 -0.71 12.49 -8.77
C ILE A 30 -0.34 11.09 -8.25
N LYS A 31 0.77 10.52 -8.73
CA LYS A 31 1.25 9.22 -8.26
C LYS A 31 1.57 9.25 -6.76
N ASP A 32 2.23 10.31 -6.29
CA ASP A 32 2.55 10.50 -4.88
C ASP A 32 1.28 10.68 -4.02
N LEU A 33 0.31 11.46 -4.51
CA LEU A 33 -1.00 11.62 -3.86
C LEU A 33 -1.72 10.29 -3.68
N LEU A 34 -1.76 9.46 -4.73
CA LEU A 34 -2.35 8.12 -4.66
C LEU A 34 -1.57 7.22 -3.69
N GLY A 35 -0.24 7.26 -3.73
CA GLY A 35 0.62 6.53 -2.81
C GLY A 35 0.31 6.87 -1.35
N LYS A 36 0.24 8.17 -1.03
CA LYS A 36 -0.13 8.68 0.30
C LYS A 36 -1.52 8.23 0.73
N TYR A 37 -2.50 8.31 -0.16
CA TYR A 37 -3.87 7.86 0.12
C TYR A 37 -3.94 6.38 0.51
N PHE A 38 -3.28 5.50 -0.25
CA PHE A 38 -3.26 4.07 0.06
C PHE A 38 -2.42 3.75 1.30
N ALA A 39 -1.33 4.47 1.53
CA ALA A 39 -0.53 4.32 2.75
C ALA A 39 -1.35 4.68 4.00
N GLN A 40 -2.05 5.82 3.97
CA GLN A 40 -2.91 6.24 5.07
C GLN A 40 -4.02 5.21 5.34
N LYS A 41 -4.71 4.73 4.31
CA LYS A 41 -5.75 3.69 4.45
C LYS A 41 -5.20 2.41 5.07
N THR A 42 -3.99 2.01 4.68
CA THR A 42 -3.31 0.83 5.24
C THR A 42 -2.97 1.03 6.72
N ILE A 43 -2.43 2.20 7.09
CA ILE A 43 -2.14 2.56 8.48
C ILE A 43 -3.42 2.54 9.33
N GLU A 44 -4.50 3.16 8.85
CA GLU A 44 -5.79 3.15 9.54
C GLU A 44 -6.35 1.74 9.73
N SER A 45 -6.15 0.86 8.75
CA SER A 45 -6.56 -0.54 8.83
C SER A 45 -5.74 -1.29 9.88
N ALA A 46 -4.41 -1.10 9.90
CA ALA A 46 -3.54 -1.67 10.93
C ALA A 46 -3.92 -1.17 12.34
N ASN A 47 -4.14 0.13 12.49
CA ASN A 47 -4.59 0.75 13.73
C ASN A 47 -5.96 0.20 14.18
N SER A 48 -6.86 -0.10 13.25
CA SER A 48 -8.16 -0.71 13.55
C SER A 48 -8.01 -2.10 14.16
N VAL A 49 -7.12 -2.93 13.60
CA VAL A 49 -6.77 -4.25 14.16
C VAL A 49 -6.17 -4.09 15.55
N TRP A 50 -5.25 -3.14 15.72
CA TRP A 50 -4.62 -2.85 17.00
C TRP A 50 -5.65 -2.55 18.09
N ARG A 51 -6.57 -1.61 17.81
CA ARG A 51 -7.65 -1.24 18.73
C ARG A 51 -8.59 -2.41 19.02
N LYS A 52 -8.97 -3.19 18.00
CA LYS A 52 -9.90 -4.32 18.15
C LYS A 52 -9.34 -5.41 19.07
N ASN A 53 -8.03 -5.63 19.03
CA ASN A 53 -7.37 -6.63 19.88
C ASN A 53 -6.95 -6.08 21.25
N HIS A 54 -7.26 -4.81 21.55
CA HIS A 54 -6.83 -4.12 22.78
C HIS A 54 -5.32 -4.19 23.03
N TRP A 55 -4.53 -4.25 21.96
CA TRP A 55 -3.07 -4.29 22.07
C TRP A 55 -2.53 -2.97 22.61
N GLY A 56 -1.67 -3.08 23.61
CA GLY A 56 -1.00 -1.96 24.25
C GLY A 56 0.49 -2.25 24.45
N GLU A 57 1.07 -1.67 25.48
CA GLU A 57 2.52 -1.68 25.71
C GLU A 57 3.09 -3.11 25.86
N GLN A 58 2.31 -4.05 26.40
CA GLN A 58 2.76 -5.44 26.54
C GLN A 58 2.92 -6.14 25.19
N GLU A 59 1.95 -5.99 24.30
CA GLU A 59 2.02 -6.57 22.95
C GLU A 59 3.05 -5.86 22.08
N ASP A 60 3.22 -4.54 22.25
CA ASP A 60 4.33 -3.80 21.64
C ASP A 60 5.68 -4.45 21.99
N GLN A 61 5.93 -4.70 23.28
CA GLN A 61 7.16 -5.36 23.73
C GLN A 61 7.27 -6.79 23.22
N GLN A 62 6.17 -7.54 23.15
CA GLN A 62 6.16 -8.89 22.60
C GLN A 62 6.57 -8.88 21.12
N PHE A 63 5.92 -8.05 20.30
CA PHE A 63 6.18 -7.98 18.87
C PHE A 63 7.59 -7.45 18.55
N LEU A 64 8.09 -6.49 19.33
CA LEU A 64 9.47 -5.97 19.18
C LEU A 64 10.53 -7.05 19.42
N ASN A 65 10.26 -7.99 20.33
CA ASN A 65 11.19 -9.07 20.67
C ASN A 65 10.96 -10.34 19.83
N GLU A 66 9.92 -10.36 19.00
CA GLU A 66 9.59 -11.51 18.17
C GLU A 66 10.47 -11.60 16.91
N HIS A 67 11.05 -12.76 16.68
CA HIS A 67 11.90 -13.01 15.51
C HIS A 67 11.07 -13.49 14.32
N MET A 68 10.28 -12.59 13.74
CA MET A 68 9.39 -12.87 12.60
C MET A 68 10.12 -12.96 11.24
N ARG A 69 11.45 -12.80 11.23
CA ARG A 69 12.27 -12.91 10.02
C ARG A 69 12.62 -14.37 9.72
N THR A 70 12.82 -14.69 8.45
CA THR A 70 13.26 -16.02 8.03
C THR A 70 14.60 -16.37 8.70
N PRO A 71 14.73 -17.51 9.41
CA PRO A 71 15.97 -17.88 10.08
C PRO A 71 17.13 -18.04 9.10
N TYR A 72 18.31 -17.52 9.46
CA TYR A 72 19.51 -17.69 8.64
C TYR A 72 19.96 -19.16 8.66
N LYS A 73 19.91 -19.82 7.51
CA LYS A 73 20.53 -21.13 7.33
C LYS A 73 22.02 -20.93 7.09
N LYS A 74 22.85 -21.29 8.08
CA LYS A 74 24.31 -21.31 7.88
C LYS A 74 24.65 -22.28 6.75
N PRO A 75 25.49 -21.89 5.77
CA PRO A 75 25.93 -22.81 4.74
C PRO A 75 26.69 -23.98 5.39
N LYS A 76 26.42 -25.20 4.91
CA LYS A 76 27.16 -26.40 5.33
C LYS A 76 28.58 -26.27 4.78
N VAL A 77 29.55 -26.12 5.68
CA VAL A 77 30.98 -26.29 5.39
C VAL A 77 31.28 -27.78 5.35
#